data_AF-A0AAV0N356-F1
#
_entry.id   AF-A0AAV0N356-F1
#
_cell.length_a   1.000
_cell.length_b   1.000
_cell.length_c   1.000
_cell.angle_alpha   90.00
_cell.angle_beta   90.00
_cell.angle_gamma   90.00
#
_symmetry.space_group_name_H-M   'P 1'
#
loop_
_entity.id
_entity.type
_entity.pdbx_description
1 polymer ?
#
loop_
_entity_poly.entity_id
_entity_poly.type
_entity_poly.pdbx_seq_one_letter_code
_entity_poly.pdbx_strand_id
1 'polypeptide(L)'
;MNDCEGKLICIHGECGDDPDIGTDDCKGKPICIDGGDDVDDDDDNGGSCRANGTKDCGDGSYETYTCSPPVTSETRATLTVNSFEDGGDGGGPSECDGVYHSDDDKVVALSTGWYEGGSRCGKMIRITQNGKSVEAMVVDECDSMQGCDQEHAGLPPCKNNIVDGSPAVWDALGLAQDEGEVPVTWTMA
;
A
#
# COMPACT_ATOMS: atom_id res chain seq x y z
N MET A 1 -17.21 41.96 -10.32
CA MET A 1 -17.19 40.99 -9.21
C MET A 1 -16.12 40.00 -9.61
N ASN A 2 -15.12 39.85 -8.75
CA ASN A 2 -13.85 39.27 -9.13
C ASN A 2 -14.03 37.77 -9.00
N ASP A 3 -14.16 37.06 -10.11
CA ASP A 3 -14.45 35.61 -10.14
C ASP A 3 -13.20 34.76 -9.84
N CYS A 4 -12.22 35.32 -9.13
CA CYS A 4 -11.02 34.61 -8.68
C CYS A 4 -11.21 34.25 -7.21
N GLU A 5 -11.06 32.97 -6.90
CA GLU A 5 -11.12 32.46 -5.53
C GLU A 5 -9.80 32.77 -4.79
N GLY A 6 -9.85 32.75 -3.46
CA GLY A 6 -8.68 32.97 -2.60
C GLY A 6 -8.13 34.39 -2.57
N LYS A 7 -6.79 34.50 -2.50
CA LYS A 7 -6.04 35.78 -2.45
C LYS A 7 -5.65 36.31 -3.83
N LEU A 8 -6.16 35.69 -4.91
CA LEU A 8 -5.83 36.03 -6.28
C LEU A 8 -6.64 37.22 -6.81
N ILE A 9 -6.07 37.94 -7.77
CA ILE A 9 -6.73 39.06 -8.46
C ILE A 9 -6.88 38.79 -9.96
N CYS A 10 -7.90 39.36 -10.58
CA CYS A 10 -8.11 39.26 -12.03
C CYS A 10 -7.21 40.27 -12.76
N ILE A 11 -6.21 39.77 -13.49
CA ILE A 11 -5.27 40.53 -14.31
C ILE A 11 -5.52 40.17 -15.77
N HIS A 12 -6.01 41.12 -16.58
CA HIS A 12 -6.33 40.91 -18.00
C HIS A 12 -7.34 39.78 -18.31
N GLY A 13 -8.21 39.44 -17.36
CA GLY A 13 -9.20 38.36 -17.52
C GLY A 13 -8.72 36.99 -17.03
N GLU A 14 -7.51 36.90 -16.47
CA GLU A 14 -6.92 35.70 -15.89
C GLU A 14 -6.60 35.95 -14.41
N CYS A 15 -6.69 34.94 -13.54
CA CYS A 15 -6.33 35.10 -12.13
C CYS A 15 -4.81 35.09 -11.96
N GLY A 16 -4.27 35.99 -11.14
CA GLY A 16 -2.84 36.12 -10.87
C GLY A 16 -2.53 36.66 -9.47
N ASP A 17 -1.27 36.57 -9.07
CA ASP A 17 -0.77 37.05 -7.77
C ASP A 17 -1.02 38.54 -7.55
N ASP A 18 -1.40 38.90 -6.31
CA ASP A 18 -1.55 40.30 -5.92
C ASP A 18 -0.17 40.90 -5.58
N PRO A 19 0.33 41.86 -6.40
CA PRO A 19 1.65 42.45 -6.20
C PRO A 19 1.77 43.30 -4.93
N ASP A 20 0.64 43.69 -4.31
CA ASP A 20 0.61 44.48 -3.07
C ASP A 20 0.63 43.59 -1.82
N ILE A 21 0.21 42.32 -1.94
CA ILE A 21 0.16 41.34 -0.84
C ILE A 21 1.40 40.43 -0.86
N GLY A 22 2.05 40.25 -2.01
CA GLY A 22 3.29 39.49 -2.15
C GLY A 22 3.09 37.97 -2.09
N THR A 23 1.97 37.48 -2.64
CA THR A 23 1.75 36.04 -2.85
C THR A 23 2.64 35.54 -4.00
N ASP A 24 3.13 34.32 -3.88
CA ASP A 24 4.01 33.68 -4.88
C ASP A 24 3.37 32.43 -5.50
N ASP A 25 2.04 32.35 -5.45
CA ASP A 25 1.26 31.13 -5.70
C ASP A 25 1.29 30.72 -7.19
N CYS A 26 1.55 31.69 -8.08
CA CYS A 26 1.68 31.47 -9.52
C CYS A 26 3.12 31.36 -10.04
N LYS A 27 4.16 31.51 -9.21
CA LYS A 27 5.54 31.58 -9.71
C LYS A 27 5.97 30.28 -10.41
N GLY A 28 6.26 30.40 -11.71
CA GLY A 28 6.76 29.30 -12.54
C GLY A 28 5.68 28.42 -13.18
N LYS A 29 4.40 28.74 -13.01
CA LYS A 29 3.27 28.00 -13.60
C LYS A 29 2.66 28.76 -14.80
N PRO A 30 2.27 28.06 -15.88
CA PRO A 30 1.58 28.69 -17.01
C PRO A 30 0.10 29.01 -16.72
N ILE A 31 -0.49 28.47 -15.64
CA ILE A 31 -1.88 28.70 -15.19
C ILE A 31 -1.88 28.77 -13.65
N CYS A 32 -2.48 29.81 -13.09
CA CYS A 32 -2.71 29.98 -11.65
C CYS A 32 -3.97 29.21 -11.23
N ILE A 33 -3.83 28.25 -10.32
CA ILE A 33 -4.96 27.52 -9.73
C ILE A 33 -4.74 27.56 -8.22
N ASP A 34 -5.75 27.96 -7.47
CA ASP A 34 -5.68 28.08 -6.01
C ASP A 34 -5.31 26.73 -5.40
N GLY A 35 -4.20 26.70 -4.67
CA GLY A 35 -3.95 25.68 -3.66
C GLY A 35 -4.62 26.16 -2.38
N GLY A 36 -5.70 25.50 -1.98
CA GLY A 36 -6.28 25.72 -0.66
C GLY A 36 -5.31 25.23 0.42
N ASP A 37 -5.05 26.10 1.40
CA ASP A 37 -4.23 25.83 2.58
C ASP A 37 -4.72 24.59 3.37
N ASP A 38 -3.76 23.74 3.76
CA ASP A 38 -3.74 22.80 4.89
C ASP A 38 -4.92 21.82 5.07
N VAL A 39 -4.90 20.76 4.26
CA VAL A 39 -5.36 19.42 4.70
C VAL A 39 -4.27 18.42 4.32
N ASP A 40 -3.61 17.83 5.32
CA ASP A 40 -2.93 16.55 5.15
C ASP A 40 -4.01 15.51 4.82
N ASP A 41 -4.23 15.17 3.55
CA ASP A 41 -4.85 13.91 3.10
C ASP A 41 -4.85 13.80 1.56
N ASP A 42 -4.18 12.76 1.08
CA ASP A 42 -4.48 11.89 -0.08
C ASP A 42 -4.70 12.44 -1.52
N ASP A 43 -3.84 11.91 -2.39
CA ASP A 43 -4.19 11.32 -3.70
C ASP A 43 -5.17 12.07 -4.62
N ASP A 44 -4.62 12.96 -5.46
CA ASP A 44 -5.06 13.02 -6.87
C ASP A 44 -3.95 13.55 -7.78
N ASN A 45 -2.92 12.73 -7.96
CA ASN A 45 -2.07 12.86 -9.14
C ASN A 45 -2.03 11.47 -9.76
N GLY A 46 -2.51 11.33 -10.99
CA GLY A 46 -2.47 10.09 -11.79
C GLY A 46 -1.05 9.61 -12.13
N GLY A 47 -0.12 9.74 -11.19
CA GLY A 47 1.22 9.18 -11.17
C GLY A 47 1.23 7.84 -10.45
N SER A 48 2.08 6.95 -10.93
CA SER A 48 2.38 5.66 -10.29
C SER A 48 2.67 5.80 -8.79
N CYS A 49 2.21 4.86 -7.96
CA CYS A 49 2.67 4.71 -6.57
C CYS A 49 4.21 4.70 -6.48
N ARG A 50 4.78 5.45 -5.53
CA ARG A 50 6.23 5.63 -5.32
C ARG A 50 6.57 5.46 -3.84
N ALA A 51 7.83 5.16 -3.55
CA ALA A 51 8.35 5.16 -2.19
C ALA A 51 8.18 6.54 -1.54
N ASN A 52 7.75 6.56 -0.28
CA ASN A 52 7.56 7.79 0.51
C ASN A 52 8.73 8.05 1.48
N GLY A 53 9.68 7.11 1.58
CA GLY A 53 10.83 7.21 2.48
C GLY A 53 11.71 5.97 2.45
N THR A 54 12.58 5.87 3.45
CA THR A 54 13.41 4.69 3.70
C THR A 54 13.46 4.38 5.20
N LYS A 55 13.56 3.09 5.54
CA LYS A 55 13.81 2.58 6.88
C LYS A 55 15.22 2.00 6.94
N ASP A 56 16.03 2.51 7.86
CA ASP A 56 17.37 1.97 8.11
C ASP A 56 17.30 0.78 9.06
N CYS A 57 17.86 -0.33 8.61
CA CYS A 57 18.00 -1.59 9.33
C CYS A 57 19.48 -1.91 9.52
N GLY A 58 19.81 -2.88 10.37
CA GLY A 58 21.21 -3.22 10.68
C GLY A 58 22.04 -3.66 9.46
N ASP A 59 21.37 -4.13 8.41
CA ASP A 59 21.94 -4.69 7.19
C ASP A 59 21.74 -3.82 5.94
N GLY A 60 20.97 -2.73 6.01
CA GLY A 60 20.71 -1.89 4.85
C GLY A 60 19.66 -0.81 5.07
N SER A 61 19.33 -0.10 3.99
CA SER A 61 18.23 0.88 3.96
C SER A 61 17.18 0.39 2.97
N TYR A 62 15.92 0.33 3.42
CA TYR A 62 14.80 -0.27 2.69
C TYR A 62 13.78 0.80 2.36
N GLU A 63 13.23 0.80 1.14
CA GLU A 63 12.18 1.75 0.77
C GLU A 63 10.89 1.52 1.55
N THR A 64 10.24 2.60 1.96
CA THR A 64 8.92 2.56 2.60
C THR A 64 7.84 3.09 1.67
N TYR A 65 6.60 2.64 1.88
CA TYR A 65 5.46 2.93 1.04
C TYR A 65 4.18 3.07 1.86
N THR A 66 3.41 4.13 1.59
CA THR A 66 2.01 4.27 2.04
C THR A 66 1.00 3.80 0.99
N CYS A 67 1.45 3.61 -0.25
CA CYS A 67 0.61 3.24 -1.39
C CYS A 67 1.01 1.87 -1.95
N SER A 68 0.12 1.29 -2.77
CA SER A 68 0.37 0.09 -3.57
C SER A 68 -0.04 0.34 -5.02
N PRO A 69 0.40 -0.49 -5.99
CA PRO A 69 -0.08 -0.39 -7.36
C PRO A 69 -1.61 -0.49 -7.45
N PRO A 70 -2.27 0.11 -8.46
CA PRO A 70 -3.73 0.09 -8.56
C PRO A 70 -4.31 -1.34 -8.56
N VAL A 71 -5.36 -1.55 -7.78
CA VAL A 71 -6.13 -2.81 -7.80
C VAL A 71 -6.97 -2.85 -9.09
N THR A 72 -6.87 -3.95 -9.83
CA THR A 72 -7.56 -4.17 -11.11
C THR A 72 -8.22 -5.55 -11.14
N SER A 73 -8.81 -5.93 -12.29
CA SER A 73 -9.28 -7.30 -12.52
C SER A 73 -8.16 -8.33 -12.73
N GLU A 74 -6.88 -7.91 -12.74
CA GLU A 74 -5.70 -8.79 -12.75
C GLU A 74 -4.54 -8.08 -12.03
N THR A 75 -4.72 -7.78 -10.73
CA THR A 75 -3.70 -7.05 -9.95
C THR A 75 -2.43 -7.88 -9.84
N ARG A 76 -1.31 -7.38 -10.35
CA ARG A 76 -0.02 -8.08 -10.28
C ARG A 76 0.60 -7.91 -8.90
N ALA A 77 1.07 -9.01 -8.33
CA ALA A 77 1.72 -9.04 -7.03
C ALA A 77 2.88 -10.03 -7.01
N THR A 78 3.67 -9.95 -5.95
CA THR A 78 4.57 -11.02 -5.52
C THR A 78 3.91 -11.74 -4.34
N LEU A 79 3.82 -13.06 -4.43
CA LEU A 79 3.42 -13.92 -3.32
C LEU A 79 4.66 -14.29 -2.51
N THR A 80 4.60 -14.05 -1.21
CA THR A 80 5.55 -14.51 -0.19
C THR A 80 4.87 -15.53 0.73
N VAL A 81 5.66 -16.26 1.52
CA VAL A 81 5.14 -17.21 2.52
C VAL A 81 5.28 -16.62 3.91
N ASN A 82 4.19 -16.66 4.68
CA ASN A 82 4.16 -16.25 6.08
C ASN A 82 3.37 -17.25 6.92
N SER A 83 3.86 -17.54 8.12
CA SER A 83 3.11 -18.29 9.13
C SER A 83 2.38 -17.32 10.04
N PHE A 84 1.05 -17.50 10.13
CA PHE A 84 0.15 -16.68 10.94
C PHE A 84 -0.14 -17.33 12.31
N GLU A 85 0.58 -18.40 12.65
CA GLU A 85 0.44 -19.11 13.92
C GLU A 85 1.15 -18.38 15.07
N ASP A 86 0.75 -18.69 16.31
CA ASP A 86 1.46 -18.22 17.50
C ASP A 86 2.89 -18.81 17.52
N GLY A 87 3.89 -17.93 17.53
CA GLY A 87 5.29 -18.29 17.41
C GLY A 87 5.78 -18.55 15.99
N GLY A 88 4.96 -18.25 14.98
CA GLY A 88 5.36 -18.17 13.57
C GLY A 88 6.13 -16.88 13.25
N ASP A 89 6.42 -16.70 11.96
CA ASP A 89 7.22 -15.56 11.47
C ASP A 89 6.42 -14.24 11.38
N GLY A 90 5.08 -14.30 11.46
CA GLY A 90 4.19 -13.13 11.41
C GLY A 90 4.22 -12.23 12.67
N GLY A 91 4.96 -12.62 13.71
CA GLY A 91 5.08 -11.84 14.94
C GLY A 91 3.83 -11.90 15.81
N GLY A 92 3.00 -10.86 15.75
CA GLY A 92 1.78 -10.70 16.56
C GLY A 92 0.54 -11.41 15.98
N PRO A 93 -0.61 -11.35 16.68
CA PRO A 93 -1.90 -11.71 16.10
C PRO A 93 -2.26 -10.80 14.92
N SER A 94 -3.03 -11.29 13.96
CA SER A 94 -3.35 -10.54 12.75
C SER A 94 -4.23 -9.30 12.97
N GLU A 95 -3.96 -8.22 12.24
CA GLU A 95 -4.53 -6.90 12.49
C GLU A 95 -6.06 -6.84 12.31
N CYS A 96 -6.64 -7.64 11.42
CA CYS A 96 -8.08 -7.58 11.13
C CYS A 96 -8.97 -8.06 12.29
N ASP A 97 -8.51 -9.06 13.06
CA ASP A 97 -9.34 -9.74 14.05
C ASP A 97 -8.64 -10.02 15.40
N GLY A 98 -7.35 -9.70 15.51
CA GLY A 98 -6.58 -9.83 16.73
C GLY A 98 -6.36 -11.27 17.16
N VAL A 99 -6.37 -12.23 16.21
CA VAL A 99 -6.10 -13.64 16.49
C VAL A 99 -5.01 -14.20 15.59
N TYR A 100 -4.41 -15.30 16.03
CA TYR A 100 -3.55 -16.13 15.19
C TYR A 100 -4.42 -17.06 14.32
N HIS A 101 -3.94 -17.36 13.11
CA HIS A 101 -4.59 -18.27 12.15
C HIS A 101 -3.69 -19.48 11.92
N SER A 102 -4.27 -20.65 11.66
CA SER A 102 -3.46 -21.85 11.43
C SER A 102 -2.77 -21.78 10.06
N ASP A 103 -1.62 -22.42 9.91
CA ASP A 103 -0.96 -22.56 8.62
C ASP A 103 -1.79 -23.38 7.60
N ASP A 104 -2.78 -24.14 8.09
CA ASP A 104 -3.78 -24.86 7.29
C ASP A 104 -4.92 -23.95 6.79
N ASP A 105 -5.09 -22.74 7.35
CA ASP A 105 -6.09 -21.77 6.93
C ASP A 105 -5.61 -21.00 5.71
N LYS A 106 -6.48 -20.81 4.71
CA LYS A 106 -6.16 -20.01 3.52
C LYS A 106 -6.34 -18.53 3.81
N VAL A 107 -5.35 -17.96 4.46
CA VAL A 107 -5.31 -16.55 4.84
C VAL A 107 -4.12 -15.83 4.22
N VAL A 108 -4.24 -14.50 4.10
CA VAL A 108 -3.19 -13.62 3.58
C VAL A 108 -3.10 -12.30 4.32
N ALA A 109 -1.91 -11.70 4.28
CA ALA A 109 -1.69 -10.28 4.50
C ALA A 109 -1.56 -9.54 3.16
N LEU A 110 -1.89 -8.25 3.13
CA LEU A 110 -1.69 -7.38 1.96
C LEU A 110 -0.78 -6.21 2.32
N SER A 111 0.08 -5.79 1.38
CA SER A 111 0.85 -4.54 1.53
C SER A 111 -0.03 -3.37 1.97
N THR A 112 0.49 -2.46 2.80
CA THR A 112 -0.23 -1.30 3.39
C THR A 112 -1.23 -0.62 2.43
N GLY A 113 -0.81 -0.28 1.21
CA GLY A 113 -1.71 0.39 0.25
C GLY A 113 -2.85 -0.49 -0.28
N TRP A 114 -2.68 -1.80 -0.35
CA TRP A 114 -3.75 -2.77 -0.63
C TRP A 114 -4.52 -3.19 0.61
N TYR A 115 -3.94 -3.10 1.80
CA TYR A 115 -4.66 -3.30 3.05
C TYR A 115 -5.68 -2.18 3.27
N GLU A 116 -5.32 -0.94 2.91
CA GLU A 116 -6.19 0.26 2.89
C GLU A 116 -6.88 0.46 4.25
N GLY A 117 -6.08 0.47 5.33
CA GLY A 117 -6.59 0.63 6.70
C GLY A 117 -7.62 -0.42 7.10
N GLY A 118 -7.47 -1.66 6.60
CA GLY A 118 -8.37 -2.77 6.88
C GLY A 118 -9.65 -2.78 6.04
N SER A 119 -9.77 -1.96 4.99
CA SER A 119 -10.97 -1.96 4.13
C SER A 119 -11.28 -3.33 3.52
N ARG A 120 -10.26 -4.20 3.39
CA ARG A 120 -10.35 -5.56 2.85
C ARG A 120 -10.40 -6.66 3.90
N CYS A 121 -10.34 -6.34 5.18
CA CYS A 121 -10.41 -7.33 6.27
C CYS A 121 -11.62 -8.27 6.14
N GLY A 122 -11.36 -9.57 6.30
CA GLY A 122 -12.36 -10.63 6.20
C GLY A 122 -12.93 -10.87 4.79
N LYS A 123 -12.46 -10.14 3.78
CA LYS A 123 -12.87 -10.35 2.38
C LYS A 123 -12.00 -11.41 1.73
N MET A 124 -12.59 -12.14 0.79
CA MET A 124 -11.88 -13.12 -0.02
C MET A 124 -11.20 -12.44 -1.21
N ILE A 125 -9.96 -12.82 -1.47
CA ILE A 125 -9.29 -12.56 -2.74
C ILE A 125 -9.04 -13.86 -3.47
N ARG A 126 -9.05 -13.81 -4.79
CA ARG A 126 -8.65 -14.92 -5.66
C ARG A 126 -7.23 -14.67 -6.14
N ILE A 127 -6.31 -15.54 -5.76
CA ILE A 127 -4.90 -15.52 -6.17
C ILE A 127 -4.72 -16.52 -7.30
N THR A 128 -4.01 -16.15 -8.36
CA THR A 128 -3.79 -17.00 -9.54
C THR A 128 -2.31 -17.06 -9.91
N GLN A 129 -1.83 -18.27 -10.16
CA GLN A 129 -0.47 -18.56 -10.60
C GLN A 129 -0.48 -19.76 -11.54
N ASN A 130 0.17 -19.65 -12.71
CA ASN A 130 0.26 -20.70 -13.74
C ASN A 130 -1.04 -21.47 -14.02
N GLY A 131 -2.18 -20.76 -14.05
CA GLY A 131 -3.50 -21.33 -14.36
C GLY A 131 -4.18 -22.07 -13.20
N LYS A 132 -3.57 -22.11 -12.01
CA LYS A 132 -4.21 -22.51 -10.76
C LYS A 132 -4.66 -21.28 -9.99
N SER A 133 -5.74 -21.41 -9.24
CA SER A 133 -6.26 -20.34 -8.38
C SER A 133 -6.69 -20.87 -7.02
N VAL A 134 -6.58 -20.00 -6.02
CA VAL A 134 -7.06 -20.23 -4.66
C VAL A 134 -7.78 -18.99 -4.15
N GLU A 135 -8.85 -19.18 -3.39
CA GLU A 135 -9.48 -18.11 -2.63
C GLU A 135 -8.92 -18.11 -1.21
N ALA A 136 -8.51 -16.93 -0.73
CA ALA A 136 -7.93 -16.73 0.58
C ALA A 136 -8.52 -15.48 1.25
N MET A 137 -8.66 -15.52 2.56
CA MET A 137 -9.21 -14.41 3.34
C MET A 137 -8.10 -13.42 3.72
N VAL A 138 -8.35 -12.13 3.55
CA VAL A 138 -7.44 -11.09 4.04
C VAL A 138 -7.62 -10.97 5.55
N VAL A 139 -6.57 -11.26 6.31
CA VAL A 139 -6.57 -11.21 7.78
C VAL A 139 -5.58 -10.19 8.34
N ASP A 140 -4.64 -9.71 7.54
CA ASP A 140 -3.54 -8.91 8.08
C ASP A 140 -2.98 -7.85 7.12
N GLU A 141 -2.12 -7.01 7.67
CA GLU A 141 -1.29 -6.06 6.95
C GLU A 141 0.15 -6.57 6.81
N CYS A 142 0.71 -6.50 5.61
CA CYS A 142 2.15 -6.59 5.40
C CYS A 142 2.69 -5.15 5.42
N ASP A 143 3.13 -4.68 6.59
CA ASP A 143 3.47 -3.27 6.82
C ASP A 143 4.66 -2.84 5.94
N SER A 144 4.40 -1.93 4.98
CA SER A 144 5.42 -1.36 4.10
C SER A 144 5.99 -0.03 4.59
N MET A 145 5.68 0.37 5.82
CA MET A 145 6.15 1.60 6.48
C MET A 145 7.07 1.33 7.67
N GLN A 146 6.79 0.28 8.45
CA GLN A 146 7.58 -0.13 9.62
C GLN A 146 8.26 -1.48 9.42
N GLY A 147 9.16 -1.82 10.34
CA GLY A 147 10.06 -2.96 10.23
C GLY A 147 11.32 -2.74 11.06
N CYS A 148 12.14 -3.78 11.15
CA CYS A 148 13.43 -3.79 11.84
C CYS A 148 13.34 -3.47 13.34
N ASP A 149 12.19 -3.81 13.92
CA ASP A 149 11.89 -3.70 15.34
C ASP A 149 11.34 -5.04 15.86
N GLN A 150 11.05 -5.09 17.16
CA GLN A 150 10.61 -6.32 17.82
C GLN A 150 9.22 -6.78 17.36
N GLU A 151 8.35 -5.85 16.97
CA GLU A 151 7.00 -6.15 16.50
C GLU A 151 7.05 -6.90 15.18
N HIS A 152 7.97 -6.50 14.30
CA HIS A 152 8.19 -7.12 12.99
C HIS A 152 9.26 -8.23 13.00
N ALA A 153 9.56 -8.83 14.16
CA ALA A 153 10.60 -9.85 14.32
C ALA A 153 12.00 -9.46 13.78
N GLY A 154 12.29 -8.16 13.66
CA GLY A 154 13.51 -7.62 13.07
C GLY A 154 13.55 -7.67 11.53
N LEU A 155 12.48 -8.07 10.85
CA LEU A 155 12.37 -8.11 9.40
C LEU A 155 12.21 -6.70 8.81
N PRO A 156 12.75 -6.43 7.61
CA PRO A 156 12.58 -5.14 6.94
C PRO A 156 11.11 -4.87 6.57
N PRO A 157 10.75 -3.61 6.28
CA PRO A 157 9.43 -3.28 5.77
C PRO A 157 9.06 -4.10 4.53
N CYS A 158 7.78 -4.44 4.42
CA CYS A 158 7.24 -5.12 3.26
C CYS A 158 7.42 -4.27 1.99
N LYS A 159 7.52 -4.94 0.84
CA LYS A 159 7.35 -4.27 -0.46
C LYS A 159 5.89 -3.85 -0.63
N ASN A 160 5.63 -2.91 -1.54
CA ASN A 160 4.28 -2.36 -1.75
C ASN A 160 3.35 -3.19 -2.65
N ASN A 161 3.80 -4.36 -3.09
CA ASN A 161 3.08 -5.21 -4.04
C ASN A 161 3.04 -6.69 -3.60
N ILE A 162 2.99 -6.92 -2.29
CA ILE A 162 3.00 -8.23 -1.64
C ILE A 162 1.59 -8.71 -1.35
N VAL A 163 1.35 -9.97 -1.69
CA VAL A 163 0.35 -10.82 -1.05
C VAL A 163 1.13 -11.79 -0.19
N ASP A 164 1.02 -11.73 1.13
CA ASP A 164 1.78 -12.59 2.02
C ASP A 164 0.92 -13.77 2.45
N GLY A 165 1.19 -14.96 1.92
CA GLY A 165 0.28 -16.09 1.99
C GLY A 165 0.69 -17.15 2.98
N SER A 166 -0.30 -17.70 3.68
CA SER A 166 -0.16 -18.92 4.49
C SER A 166 0.38 -20.12 3.70
N PRO A 167 1.01 -21.11 4.36
CA PRO A 167 1.39 -22.38 3.74
C PRO A 167 0.26 -23.04 2.94
N ALA A 168 -0.98 -23.01 3.45
CA ALA A 168 -2.15 -23.53 2.74
C ALA A 168 -2.46 -22.83 1.41
N VAL A 169 -2.15 -21.53 1.26
CA VAL A 169 -2.27 -20.80 -0.01
C VAL A 169 -1.25 -21.32 -1.02
N TRP A 170 0.00 -21.49 -0.60
CA TRP A 170 1.08 -22.04 -1.42
C TRP A 170 0.78 -23.46 -1.88
N ASP A 171 0.36 -24.32 -0.96
CA ASP A 171 0.01 -25.72 -1.23
C ASP A 171 -1.18 -25.83 -2.20
N ALA A 172 -2.19 -24.97 -2.06
CA ALA A 172 -3.34 -24.93 -2.97
C ALA A 172 -2.98 -24.50 -4.40
N LEU A 173 -2.00 -23.60 -4.54
CA LEU A 173 -1.40 -23.24 -5.82
C LEU A 173 -0.39 -24.31 -6.30
N GLY A 174 -0.01 -25.26 -5.44
CA GLY A 174 0.98 -26.30 -5.70
C GLY A 174 2.36 -25.72 -6.00
N LEU A 175 2.74 -24.74 -5.19
CA LEU A 175 4.04 -24.07 -5.18
C LEU A 175 4.92 -24.66 -4.09
N ALA A 176 6.24 -24.65 -4.30
CA ALA A 176 7.18 -25.03 -3.26
C ALA A 176 7.51 -23.79 -2.41
N GLN A 177 7.31 -23.89 -1.10
CA GLN A 177 7.46 -22.76 -0.17
C GLN A 177 8.93 -22.27 -0.07
N ASP A 178 9.90 -23.10 -0.43
CA ASP A 178 11.33 -22.74 -0.48
C ASP A 178 11.72 -21.87 -1.68
N GLU A 179 10.79 -21.64 -2.64
CA GLU A 179 10.98 -20.63 -3.70
C GLU A 179 10.99 -19.19 -3.15
N GLY A 180 10.37 -18.96 -1.99
CA GLY A 180 10.38 -17.70 -1.24
C GLY A 180 9.51 -16.59 -1.84
N GLU A 181 9.70 -16.25 -3.12
CA GLU A 181 8.95 -15.21 -3.81
C GLU A 181 8.51 -15.69 -5.21
N VAL A 182 7.21 -15.61 -5.51
CA VAL A 182 6.69 -15.94 -6.86
C VAL A 182 5.75 -14.87 -7.40
N PRO A 183 5.80 -14.54 -8.70
CA PRO A 183 4.84 -13.62 -9.30
C PRO A 183 3.45 -14.25 -9.39
N VAL A 184 2.42 -13.48 -8.99
CA VAL A 184 1.01 -13.88 -9.05
C VAL A 184 0.13 -12.74 -9.58
N THR A 185 -1.12 -13.05 -9.88
CA THR A 185 -2.18 -12.05 -9.98
C THR A 185 -3.25 -12.29 -8.92
N TRP A 186 -3.93 -11.23 -8.49
CA TRP A 186 -5.05 -11.33 -7.58
C TRP A 186 -6.19 -10.37 -7.91
N THR A 187 -7.41 -10.75 -7.48
CA THR A 187 -8.62 -9.92 -7.52
C THR A 187 -9.45 -10.13 -6.27
N MET A 188 -10.38 -9.23 -5.97
CA MET A 188 -11.48 -9.56 -5.04
C MET A 188 -12.28 -10.74 -5.60
N ALA A 189 -12.73 -11.65 -4.73
CA ALA A 189 -13.55 -12.83 -5.08
C ALA A 189 -15.05 -12.61 -4.77
#